data_AF-A0A4R3U5I8-F1
#
_entry.id   AF-A0A4R3U5I8-F1
#
_cell.length_a   1.000
_cell.length_b   1.000
_cell.length_c   1.000
_cell.angle_alpha   90.00
_cell.angle_beta   90.00
_cell.angle_gamma   90.00
#
_symmetry.space_group_name_H-M   'P 1'
#
loop_
_entity.id
_entity.type
_entity.pdbx_description
1 polymer ?
#
loop_
_entity_poly.entity_id
_entity_poly.type
_entity_poly.pdbx_seq_one_letter_code
_entity_poly.pdbx_strand_id
1 'polypeptide(L)'
;MKRLDAAQGAAWVVAVAIGLLSAILIGLYVKARAYDEASLIEQAAVLRHIKQLDAQWESDALKSRVGLNDSYDPLTAPMVELRQLRQQLIDVAPAWSSNLSRGELKRASSALQQALDDKERLIERFKSHNAILRNSLTFLPTAANDLRLISRQVGDSAPRRQLLGDAVGNVLLATLQYSQAATNEQAAYIKAEQV
;
A
#
# COMPACT_ATOMS: atom_id res chain seq x y z
N MET A 1 -71.55 26.63 30.82
CA MET A 1 -70.16 27.03 31.13
C MET A 1 -69.17 25.86 31.25
N LYS A 2 -69.57 24.63 31.60
CA LYS A 2 -68.66 23.46 31.78
C LYS A 2 -67.91 22.93 30.53
N ARG A 3 -68.20 23.40 29.31
CA ARG A 3 -67.60 22.90 28.06
C ARG A 3 -66.34 23.66 27.62
N LEU A 4 -66.11 24.87 28.13
CA LEU A 4 -64.96 25.71 27.76
C LEU A 4 -63.68 25.28 28.52
N ASP A 5 -63.81 24.82 29.75
CA ASP A 5 -62.67 24.38 30.58
C ASP A 5 -62.08 23.04 30.10
N ALA A 6 -62.93 22.13 29.59
CA ALA A 6 -62.49 20.87 29.01
C ALA A 6 -61.73 21.07 27.69
N ALA A 7 -62.13 22.06 26.89
CA ALA A 7 -61.46 22.42 25.65
C ALA A 7 -60.09 23.06 25.91
N GLN A 8 -59.95 23.87 26.96
CA GLN A 8 -58.65 24.42 27.39
C GLN A 8 -57.72 23.32 27.89
N GLY A 9 -58.19 22.42 28.76
CA GLY A 9 -57.38 21.28 29.22
C GLY A 9 -56.91 20.37 28.08
N ALA A 10 -57.77 20.10 27.10
CA ALA A 10 -57.41 19.36 25.90
C ALA A 10 -56.37 20.10 25.03
N ALA A 11 -56.49 21.42 24.88
CA ALA A 11 -55.52 22.22 24.14
C ALA A 11 -54.12 22.21 24.77
N TRP A 12 -54.03 22.26 26.11
CA TRP A 12 -52.75 22.16 26.82
C TRP A 12 -52.11 20.78 26.69
N VAL A 13 -52.90 19.70 26.76
CA VAL A 13 -52.39 18.34 26.55
C VAL A 13 -51.85 18.16 25.13
N VAL A 14 -52.55 18.70 24.13
CA VAL A 14 -52.09 18.66 22.73
C VAL A 14 -50.80 19.48 22.55
N ALA A 15 -50.71 20.67 23.15
CA ALA A 15 -49.50 21.49 23.09
C ALA A 15 -48.27 20.80 23.72
N VAL A 16 -48.45 20.14 24.87
CA VAL A 16 -47.40 19.37 25.54
C VAL A 16 -47.00 18.15 24.70
N ALA A 17 -47.97 17.44 24.12
CA ALA A 17 -47.70 16.30 23.26
C ALA A 17 -46.90 16.69 22.00
N ILE A 18 -47.24 17.82 21.36
CA ILE A 18 -46.50 18.36 20.21
C ILE A 18 -45.09 18.79 20.60
N GLY A 19 -44.91 19.42 21.77
CA GLY A 19 -43.60 19.80 22.29
C GLY A 19 -42.70 18.58 22.54
N LEU A 20 -43.24 17.54 23.17
CA LEU A 20 -42.55 16.26 23.38
C LEU A 20 -42.17 15.59 22.05
N LEU A 21 -43.12 15.50 21.10
CA LEU A 21 -42.87 14.93 19.78
C LEU A 21 -41.76 15.69 19.05
N SER A 22 -41.79 17.03 19.09
CA SER A 22 -40.79 17.87 18.46
C SER A 22 -39.41 17.69 19.09
N ALA A 23 -39.32 17.60 20.41
CA ALA A 23 -38.07 17.34 21.12
C ALA A 23 -37.50 15.95 20.78
N ILE A 24 -38.35 14.93 20.65
CA ILE A 24 -37.95 13.59 20.22
C ILE A 24 -37.44 13.62 18.77
N LEU A 25 -38.13 14.31 17.86
CA LEU A 25 -37.68 14.43 16.46
C LEU A 25 -36.35 15.19 16.34
N ILE A 26 -36.18 16.28 17.08
CA ILE A 26 -34.92 17.04 17.11
C ILE A 26 -33.79 16.18 17.68
N GLY A 27 -34.06 15.44 18.77
CA GLY A 27 -33.11 14.48 19.33
C GLY A 27 -32.72 13.38 18.35
N LEU A 28 -33.69 12.82 17.62
CA LEU A 28 -33.44 11.85 16.56
C LEU A 28 -32.63 12.46 15.40
N TYR A 29 -32.95 13.69 15.00
CA TYR A 29 -32.30 14.38 13.89
C TYR A 29 -30.82 14.66 14.20
N VAL A 30 -30.52 15.19 15.39
CA VAL A 30 -29.14 15.44 15.85
C VAL A 30 -28.38 14.12 15.95
N LYS A 31 -28.99 13.08 16.52
CA LYS A 31 -28.37 11.76 16.63
C LYS A 31 -28.11 11.11 15.27
N ALA A 32 -29.02 11.29 14.31
CA ALA A 32 -28.87 10.78 12.95
C ALA A 32 -27.75 11.50 12.18
N ARG A 33 -27.71 12.84 12.23
CA ARG A 33 -26.65 13.66 11.61
C ARG A 33 -25.26 13.36 12.15
N ALA A 34 -25.13 13.29 13.48
CA ALA A 34 -23.84 13.07 14.14
C ALA A 34 -23.27 11.66 13.86
N TYR A 35 -24.13 10.66 13.66
CA TYR A 35 -23.71 9.30 13.36
C TYR A 35 -23.28 9.12 11.89
N ASP A 36 -23.94 9.82 10.96
CA ASP A 36 -23.72 9.63 9.52
C ASP A 36 -22.52 10.44 8.99
N GLU A 37 -22.33 11.71 9.42
CA GLU A 37 -21.24 12.56 8.91
C GLU A 37 -19.86 12.23 9.53
N ALA A 38 -19.79 12.02 10.84
CA ALA A 38 -18.52 11.77 11.53
C ALA A 38 -17.93 10.41 11.12
N SER A 39 -18.78 9.40 10.94
CA SER A 39 -18.34 8.06 10.56
C SER A 39 -17.85 8.01 9.11
N LEU A 40 -18.51 8.71 8.16
CA LEU A 40 -18.05 8.78 6.77
C LEU A 40 -16.67 9.44 6.62
N ILE A 41 -16.41 10.52 7.36
CA ILE A 41 -15.12 11.24 7.32
C ILE A 41 -13.99 10.36 7.86
N GLU A 42 -14.21 9.71 9.00
CA GLU A 42 -13.24 8.81 9.62
C GLU A 42 -12.93 7.59 8.73
N GLN A 43 -13.96 7.02 8.08
CA GLN A 43 -13.82 5.90 7.16
C GLN A 43 -13.05 6.26 5.89
N ALA A 44 -13.35 7.43 5.29
CA ALA A 44 -12.61 7.94 4.15
C ALA A 44 -11.14 8.22 4.51
N ALA A 45 -10.87 8.63 5.74
CA ALA A 45 -9.50 8.81 6.23
C ALA A 45 -8.72 7.49 6.31
N VAL A 46 -9.34 6.39 6.77
CA VAL A 46 -8.70 5.06 6.77
C VAL A 46 -8.33 4.62 5.36
N LEU A 47 -9.25 4.77 4.39
CA LEU A 47 -8.97 4.39 3.00
C LEU A 47 -7.87 5.27 2.38
N ARG A 48 -7.86 6.57 2.71
CA ARG A 48 -6.79 7.48 2.30
C ARG A 48 -5.44 7.06 2.88
N HIS A 49 -5.42 6.65 4.14
CA HIS A 49 -4.20 6.21 4.81
C HIS A 49 -3.66 4.92 4.16
N ILE A 50 -4.54 3.96 3.85
CA ILE A 50 -4.16 2.76 3.07
C ILE A 50 -3.51 3.14 1.75
N LYS A 51 -4.09 4.08 0.99
CA LYS A 51 -3.51 4.55 -0.29
C LYS A 51 -2.15 5.23 -0.11
N GLN A 52 -1.96 6.00 0.96
CA GLN A 52 -0.69 6.67 1.23
C GLN A 52 0.40 5.66 1.58
N LEU A 53 0.09 4.68 2.43
CA LEU A 53 1.00 3.58 2.74
C LEU A 53 1.37 2.77 1.51
N ASP A 54 0.41 2.54 0.62
CA ASP A 54 0.63 1.81 -0.63
C ASP A 54 1.64 2.51 -1.55
N ALA A 55 1.48 3.82 -1.74
CA ALA A 55 2.40 4.64 -2.52
C ALA A 55 3.80 4.73 -1.88
N GLN A 56 3.86 4.82 -0.54
CA GLN A 56 5.13 4.81 0.18
C GLN A 56 5.87 3.48 -0.01
N TRP A 57 5.14 2.36 0.05
CA TRP A 57 5.71 1.03 -0.13
C TRP A 57 6.28 0.83 -1.54
N GLU A 58 5.63 1.37 -2.57
CA GLU A 58 6.14 1.38 -3.94
C GLU A 58 7.40 2.22 -4.09
N SER A 59 7.41 3.42 -3.50
CA SER A 59 8.60 4.27 -3.44
C SER A 59 9.77 3.54 -2.76
N ASP A 60 9.52 2.86 -1.64
CA ASP A 60 10.56 2.16 -0.91
C ASP A 60 11.05 0.92 -1.68
N ALA A 61 10.18 0.23 -2.40
CA ALA A 61 10.58 -0.86 -3.30
C ALA A 61 11.51 -0.35 -4.40
N LEU A 62 11.20 0.81 -4.98
CA LEU A 62 12.06 1.46 -5.96
C LEU A 62 13.42 1.84 -5.35
N LYS A 63 13.44 2.47 -4.17
CA LYS A 63 14.69 2.83 -3.47
C LYS A 63 15.57 1.61 -3.19
N SER A 64 14.97 0.49 -2.77
CA SER A 64 15.71 -0.77 -2.56
C SER A 64 16.26 -1.35 -3.86
N ARG A 65 15.57 -1.19 -4.99
CA ARG A 65 16.08 -1.61 -6.31
C ARG A 65 17.33 -0.84 -6.71
N VAL A 66 17.34 0.48 -6.49
CA VAL A 66 18.45 1.35 -6.88
C VAL A 66 19.57 1.41 -5.84
N GLY A 67 19.48 0.60 -4.78
CA GLY A 67 20.50 0.53 -3.74
C GLY A 67 20.56 1.78 -2.85
N LEU A 68 19.54 2.65 -2.85
CA LEU A 68 19.43 3.76 -1.89
C LEU A 68 19.05 3.27 -0.49
N ASN A 69 18.53 2.05 -0.37
CA ASN A 69 18.23 1.41 0.89
C ASN A 69 19.17 0.22 1.10
N ASP A 70 19.96 0.26 2.18
CA ASP A 70 20.90 -0.81 2.50
C ASP A 70 20.19 -2.07 3.01
N SER A 71 19.01 -1.91 3.63
CA SER A 71 18.17 -3.00 4.15
C SER A 71 16.78 -3.04 3.50
N TYR A 72 16.13 -4.20 3.62
CA TYR A 72 14.76 -4.44 3.16
C TYR A 72 13.70 -4.20 4.26
N ASP A 73 14.09 -3.71 5.44
CA ASP A 73 13.18 -3.47 6.57
C ASP A 73 12.06 -2.48 6.23
N PRO A 74 12.31 -1.41 5.44
CA PRO A 74 11.23 -0.52 5.01
C PRO A 74 10.18 -1.18 4.11
N LEU A 75 10.46 -2.37 3.56
CA LEU A 75 9.50 -3.16 2.78
C LEU A 75 8.71 -4.16 3.62
N THR A 76 8.99 -4.31 4.91
CA THR A 76 8.23 -5.19 5.84
C THR A 76 7.36 -4.36 6.79
N ALA A 77 7.80 -3.15 7.16
CA ALA A 77 7.07 -2.28 8.09
C ALA A 77 5.63 -1.92 7.63
N PRO A 78 5.36 -1.54 6.36
CA PRO A 78 4.01 -1.17 5.91
C PRO A 78 2.99 -2.31 6.03
N MET A 79 3.44 -3.58 6.01
CA MET A 79 2.55 -4.74 6.08
C MET A 79 1.88 -4.90 7.43
N VAL A 80 2.57 -4.56 8.52
CA VAL A 80 2.01 -4.64 9.87
C VAL A 80 0.90 -3.60 10.00
N GLU A 81 1.18 -2.38 9.56
CA GLU A 81 0.24 -1.26 9.61
C GLU A 81 -0.97 -1.48 8.68
N LEU A 82 -0.76 -1.91 7.43
CA LEU A 82 -1.85 -2.24 6.50
C LEU A 82 -2.78 -3.34 7.05
N ARG A 83 -2.23 -4.35 7.73
CA ARG A 83 -3.04 -5.40 8.39
C ARG A 83 -3.87 -4.84 9.54
N GLN A 84 -3.33 -3.89 10.31
CA GLN A 84 -4.05 -3.22 11.40
C GLN A 84 -5.16 -2.31 10.88
N LEU A 85 -4.88 -1.44 9.90
CA LEU A 85 -5.88 -0.56 9.29
C LEU A 85 -7.03 -1.36 8.65
N ARG A 86 -6.71 -2.50 8.03
CA ARG A 86 -7.75 -3.41 7.50
C ARG A 86 -8.62 -3.98 8.61
N GLN A 87 -8.04 -4.41 9.73
CA GLN A 87 -8.83 -4.93 10.84
C GLN A 87 -9.77 -3.86 11.39
N GLN A 88 -9.28 -2.62 11.52
CA GLN A 88 -10.13 -1.47 11.88
C GLN A 88 -11.28 -1.30 10.89
N LEU A 89 -11.02 -1.42 9.58
CA LEU A 89 -12.05 -1.34 8.54
C LEU A 89 -13.15 -2.41 8.67
N ILE A 90 -12.77 -3.63 9.04
CA ILE A 90 -13.70 -4.75 9.30
C ILE A 90 -14.51 -4.50 10.57
N ASP A 91 -13.87 -3.98 11.61
CA ASP A 91 -14.52 -3.74 12.90
C ASP A 91 -15.55 -2.60 12.82
N VAL A 92 -15.31 -1.59 11.98
CA VAL A 92 -16.27 -0.48 11.73
C VAL A 92 -17.28 -0.78 10.62
N ALA A 93 -17.12 -1.88 9.87
CA ALA A 93 -18.00 -2.30 8.78
C ALA A 93 -19.51 -2.34 9.14
N PRO A 94 -19.95 -2.72 10.36
CA PRO A 94 -21.36 -2.67 10.74
C PRO A 94 -21.96 -1.26 10.68
N ALA A 95 -21.14 -0.21 10.86
CA ALA A 95 -21.57 1.19 10.75
C ALA A 95 -21.70 1.67 9.30
N TRP A 96 -21.12 0.96 8.31
CA TRP A 96 -21.22 1.27 6.87
C TRP A 96 -22.56 0.85 6.26
N SER A 97 -23.39 0.15 7.03
CA SER A 97 -24.58 -0.58 6.55
C SER A 97 -25.79 0.29 6.19
N SER A 98 -25.67 1.63 6.22
CA SER A 98 -26.77 2.52 5.80
C SER A 98 -27.05 2.47 4.30
N ASN A 99 -26.02 2.22 3.47
CA ASN A 99 -26.14 2.24 2.00
C ASN A 99 -25.63 0.98 1.26
N LEU A 100 -24.77 0.17 1.89
CA LEU A 100 -24.22 -1.06 1.29
C LEU A 100 -24.84 -2.30 1.91
N SER A 101 -25.22 -3.28 1.09
CA SER A 101 -25.66 -4.56 1.64
C SER A 101 -24.49 -5.25 2.36
N ARG A 102 -24.77 -5.93 3.48
CA ARG A 102 -23.74 -6.69 4.23
C ARG A 102 -22.94 -7.65 3.34
N GLY A 103 -23.55 -8.17 2.27
CA GLY A 103 -22.91 -9.05 1.30
C GLY A 103 -21.94 -8.34 0.34
N GLU A 104 -22.18 -7.09 -0.02
CA GLU A 104 -21.25 -6.27 -0.83
C GLU A 104 -20.03 -5.85 -0.03
N LEU A 105 -20.24 -5.42 1.21
CA LEU A 105 -19.16 -5.03 2.11
C LEU A 105 -18.21 -6.18 2.42
N LYS A 106 -18.76 -7.37 2.67
CA LYS A 106 -17.96 -8.60 2.85
C LYS A 106 -17.15 -8.94 1.60
N ARG A 107 -17.74 -8.81 0.42
CA ARG A 107 -17.04 -9.06 -0.86
C ARG A 107 -15.90 -8.06 -1.08
N ALA A 108 -16.15 -6.76 -0.89
CA ALA A 108 -15.15 -5.72 -1.03
C ALA A 108 -13.98 -5.91 -0.04
N SER A 109 -14.29 -6.22 1.21
CA SER A 109 -13.26 -6.52 2.23
C SER A 109 -12.42 -7.74 1.87
N SER A 110 -13.04 -8.81 1.36
CA SER A 110 -12.32 -10.02 0.93
C SER A 110 -11.44 -9.75 -0.28
N ALA A 111 -11.90 -8.93 -1.24
CA ALA A 111 -11.12 -8.54 -2.40
C ALA A 111 -9.90 -7.70 -2.01
N LEU A 112 -10.07 -6.74 -1.08
CA LEU A 112 -8.96 -5.96 -0.53
C LEU A 112 -7.94 -6.85 0.18
N GLN A 113 -8.40 -7.83 0.96
CA GLN A 113 -7.50 -8.78 1.63
C GLN A 113 -6.67 -9.56 0.60
N GLN A 114 -7.33 -10.11 -0.42
CA GLN A 114 -6.64 -10.86 -1.46
C GLN A 114 -5.61 -9.99 -2.19
N ALA A 115 -5.95 -8.74 -2.53
CA ALA A 115 -5.02 -7.82 -3.19
C ALA A 115 -3.78 -7.52 -2.33
N LEU A 116 -3.96 -7.34 -1.01
CA LEU A 116 -2.85 -7.12 -0.09
C LEU A 116 -1.95 -8.35 0.05
N ASP A 117 -2.55 -9.54 0.18
CA ASP A 117 -1.81 -10.81 0.27
C ASP A 117 -1.03 -11.08 -1.03
N ASP A 118 -1.60 -10.70 -2.18
CA ASP A 118 -0.94 -10.79 -3.48
C ASP A 118 0.24 -9.82 -3.59
N LYS A 119 0.07 -8.57 -3.13
CA LYS A 119 1.13 -7.56 -3.08
C LYS A 119 2.28 -7.98 -2.15
N GLU A 120 1.97 -8.55 -0.98
CA GLU A 120 2.96 -9.14 -0.06
C GLU A 120 3.82 -10.20 -0.77
N ARG A 121 3.19 -11.14 -1.49
CA ARG A 121 3.93 -12.16 -2.25
C ARG A 121 4.80 -11.58 -3.36
N LEU A 122 4.34 -10.52 -4.03
CA LEU A 122 5.12 -9.83 -5.05
C LEU A 122 6.35 -9.13 -4.45
N ILE A 123 6.19 -8.47 -3.30
CA ILE A 123 7.29 -7.80 -2.58
C ILE A 123 8.33 -8.82 -2.11
N GLU A 124 7.92 -9.97 -1.60
CA GLU A 124 8.86 -11.03 -1.20
C GLU A 124 9.65 -11.60 -2.38
N ARG A 125 8.99 -11.85 -3.52
CA ARG A 125 9.70 -12.25 -4.75
C ARG A 125 10.66 -11.18 -5.23
N PHE A 126 10.24 -9.91 -5.18
CA PHE A 126 11.09 -8.77 -5.52
C PHE A 126 12.34 -8.70 -4.63
N LYS A 127 12.19 -8.80 -3.30
CA LYS A 127 13.31 -8.84 -2.34
C LYS A 127 14.29 -9.95 -2.68
N SER A 128 13.79 -11.16 -2.90
CA SER A 128 14.61 -12.32 -3.22
C SER A 128 15.41 -12.10 -4.51
N HIS A 129 14.75 -11.69 -5.60
CA HIS A 129 15.43 -11.44 -6.87
C HIS A 129 16.43 -10.29 -6.79
N ASN A 130 16.07 -9.19 -6.12
CA ASN A 130 16.95 -8.04 -5.96
C ASN A 130 18.17 -8.38 -5.09
N ALA A 131 17.99 -9.19 -4.04
CA ALA A 131 19.09 -9.65 -3.20
C ALA A 131 20.05 -10.54 -3.97
N ILE A 132 19.54 -11.48 -4.77
CA ILE A 132 20.36 -12.33 -5.65
C ILE A 132 21.15 -11.45 -6.62
N LEU A 133 20.48 -10.53 -7.32
CA LEU A 133 21.13 -9.63 -8.27
C LEU A 133 22.23 -8.80 -7.62
N ARG A 134 21.94 -8.15 -6.48
CA ARG A 134 22.90 -7.31 -5.76
C ARG A 134 24.10 -8.11 -5.28
N ASN A 135 23.87 -9.30 -4.73
CA ASN A 135 24.94 -10.19 -4.31
C ASN A 135 25.80 -10.60 -5.51
N SER A 136 25.19 -11.05 -6.60
CA SER A 136 25.91 -11.42 -7.82
C SER A 136 26.75 -10.27 -8.37
N LEU A 137 26.20 -9.05 -8.44
CA LEU A 137 26.94 -7.87 -8.90
C LEU A 137 28.15 -7.55 -8.01
N THR A 138 28.07 -7.78 -6.70
CA THR A 138 29.20 -7.64 -5.78
C THR A 138 30.29 -8.68 -6.02
N PHE A 139 29.93 -9.92 -6.36
CA PHE A 139 30.89 -11.02 -6.55
C PHE A 139 31.50 -11.09 -7.96
N LEU A 140 30.81 -10.57 -8.97
CA LEU A 140 31.24 -10.64 -10.38
C LEU A 140 32.64 -10.08 -10.65
N PRO A 141 33.04 -8.89 -10.12
CA PRO A 141 34.39 -8.35 -10.33
C PRO A 141 35.50 -9.26 -9.78
N THR A 142 35.26 -9.86 -8.61
CA THR A 142 36.20 -10.79 -7.97
C THR A 142 36.33 -12.06 -8.78
N ALA A 143 35.20 -12.69 -9.17
CA ALA A 143 35.21 -13.89 -10.01
C ALA A 143 35.89 -13.66 -11.37
N ALA A 144 35.69 -12.49 -11.97
CA ALA A 144 36.37 -12.07 -13.20
C ALA A 144 37.89 -11.92 -13.01
N ASN A 145 38.32 -11.37 -11.88
CA ASN A 145 39.74 -11.26 -11.55
C ASN A 145 40.38 -12.63 -11.31
N ASP A 146 39.69 -13.53 -10.62
CA ASP A 146 40.17 -14.89 -10.36
C ASP A 146 40.33 -15.68 -11.66
N LEU A 147 39.37 -15.58 -12.58
CA LEU A 147 39.46 -16.23 -13.89
C LEU A 147 40.66 -15.71 -14.70
N ARG A 148 40.93 -14.39 -14.66
CA ARG A 148 42.11 -13.79 -15.28
C ARG A 148 43.40 -14.30 -14.65
N LEU A 149 43.45 -14.45 -13.33
CA LEU A 149 44.61 -14.99 -12.61
C LEU A 149 44.88 -16.45 -12.98
N ILE A 150 43.84 -17.29 -13.00
CA ILE A 150 43.93 -18.70 -13.41
C ILE A 150 44.44 -18.81 -14.85
N SER A 151 43.93 -18.01 -15.79
CA SER A 151 44.40 -18.03 -17.18
C SER A 151 45.89 -17.70 -17.33
N ARG A 152 46.45 -16.87 -16.43
CA ARG A 152 47.88 -16.56 -16.40
C ARG A 152 48.70 -17.72 -15.85
N GLN A 153 48.17 -18.45 -14.89
CA GLN A 153 48.83 -19.60 -14.26
C GLN A 153 48.83 -20.85 -15.14
N VAL A 154 47.75 -21.09 -15.89
CA VAL A 154 47.59 -22.26 -16.78
C VAL A 154 48.44 -22.16 -18.06
N GLY A 155 49.13 -21.05 -18.28
CA GLY A 155 50.08 -20.89 -19.39
C GLY A 155 49.41 -20.69 -20.75
N ASP A 156 48.16 -20.20 -20.78
CA ASP A 156 47.48 -19.91 -22.03
C ASP A 156 48.29 -18.95 -22.91
N SER A 157 48.27 -19.20 -24.23
CA SER A 157 48.95 -18.36 -25.22
C SER A 157 48.54 -16.89 -25.04
N ALA A 158 49.47 -15.95 -25.22
CA ALA A 158 49.20 -14.51 -25.08
C ALA A 158 47.91 -14.04 -25.81
N PRO A 159 47.61 -14.50 -27.05
CA PRO A 159 46.36 -14.13 -27.73
C PRO A 159 45.10 -14.64 -27.02
N ARG A 160 45.14 -15.87 -26.47
CA ARG A 160 43.98 -16.48 -25.80
C ARG A 160 43.68 -15.81 -24.47
N ARG A 161 44.70 -15.42 -23.71
CA ARG A 161 44.55 -14.63 -22.46
C ARG A 161 43.90 -13.28 -22.72
N GLN A 162 44.24 -12.62 -23.83
CA GLN A 162 43.66 -11.33 -24.22
C GLN A 162 42.18 -11.50 -24.61
N LEU A 163 41.86 -12.49 -25.46
CA LEU A 163 40.47 -12.80 -25.83
C LEU A 163 39.58 -13.11 -24.61
N LEU A 164 40.10 -13.87 -23.64
CA LEU A 164 39.39 -14.14 -22.39
C LEU A 164 39.20 -12.87 -21.55
N GLY A 165 40.24 -12.03 -21.45
CA GLY A 165 40.18 -10.76 -20.73
C GLY A 165 39.10 -9.81 -21.29
N ASP A 166 39.01 -9.74 -22.61
CA ASP A 166 38.05 -8.93 -23.35
C ASP A 166 36.63 -9.50 -23.23
N ALA A 167 36.46 -10.81 -23.37
CA ALA A 167 35.16 -11.47 -23.19
C ALA A 167 34.61 -11.26 -21.76
N VAL A 168 35.45 -11.43 -20.73
CA VAL A 168 35.06 -11.18 -19.33
C VAL A 168 34.71 -9.71 -19.11
N GLY A 169 35.49 -8.79 -19.69
CA GLY A 169 35.21 -7.36 -19.64
C GLY A 169 33.88 -6.99 -20.27
N ASN A 170 33.58 -7.55 -21.45
CA ASN A 170 32.33 -7.33 -22.17
C ASN A 170 31.12 -7.88 -21.40
N VAL A 171 31.23 -9.07 -20.80
CA VAL A 171 30.14 -9.65 -19.98
C VAL A 171 29.89 -8.81 -18.73
N LEU A 172 30.95 -8.37 -18.02
CA LEU A 172 30.80 -7.46 -16.88
C LEU A 172 30.12 -6.15 -17.29
N LEU A 173 30.57 -5.56 -18.40
CA LEU A 173 30.01 -4.31 -18.91
C LEU A 173 28.55 -4.47 -19.32
N ALA A 174 28.21 -5.52 -20.07
CA ALA A 174 26.84 -5.83 -20.45
C ALA A 174 25.95 -6.07 -19.21
N THR A 175 26.48 -6.70 -18.17
CA THR A 175 25.74 -6.97 -16.93
C THR A 175 25.49 -5.68 -16.13
N LEU A 176 26.49 -4.79 -16.05
CA LEU A 176 26.36 -3.47 -15.42
C LEU A 176 25.39 -2.57 -16.22
N GLN A 177 25.46 -2.60 -17.56
CA GLN A 177 24.55 -1.88 -18.43
C GLN A 177 23.12 -2.38 -18.28
N TYR A 178 22.89 -3.70 -18.25
CA TYR A 178 21.57 -4.28 -18.02
C TYR A 178 21.01 -3.89 -16.65
N SER A 179 21.85 -3.96 -15.60
CA SER A 179 21.46 -3.53 -14.26
C SER A 179 21.09 -2.05 -14.18
N GLN A 180 21.71 -1.19 -14.98
CA GLN A 180 21.41 0.25 -15.00
C GLN A 180 20.28 0.63 -15.98
N ALA A 181 20.15 -0.05 -17.12
CA ALA A 181 19.07 0.17 -18.09
C ALA A 181 17.70 -0.17 -17.50
N ALA A 182 17.63 -1.26 -16.73
CA ALA A 182 16.43 -1.61 -15.98
C ALA A 182 16.04 -0.51 -14.96
N THR A 183 16.99 0.33 -14.53
CA THR A 183 16.76 1.48 -13.64
C THR A 183 16.31 2.72 -14.41
N ASN A 184 16.85 2.96 -15.62
CA ASN A 184 16.54 4.14 -16.43
C ASN A 184 15.16 4.11 -17.09
N GLU A 185 14.71 2.94 -17.57
CA GLU A 185 13.39 2.79 -18.18
C GLU A 185 12.26 3.07 -17.17
N GLN A 186 12.45 2.68 -15.91
CA GLN A 186 11.49 2.97 -14.83
C GLN A 186 11.58 4.43 -14.34
N ALA A 187 12.77 5.03 -14.32
CA ALA A 187 12.92 6.45 -13.99
C ALA A 187 12.23 7.37 -15.01
N ALA A 188 12.18 6.96 -16.29
CA ALA A 188 11.44 7.67 -17.34
C ALA A 188 9.92 7.57 -17.13
N TYR A 189 9.42 6.41 -16.73
CA TYR A 189 7.99 6.20 -16.42
C TYR A 189 7.53 7.05 -15.22
N ILE A 190 8.32 7.13 -14.15
CA ILE A 190 8.00 7.96 -12.96
C ILE A 190 7.99 9.46 -13.29
N LYS A 191 8.88 9.92 -14.18
CA LYS A 191 8.87 11.33 -14.62
C LYS A 191 7.66 11.68 -15.49
N ALA A 192 7.07 10.71 -16.18
CA ALA A 192 5.88 10.92 -17.01
C ALA A 192 4.59 10.99 -16.19
N GLU A 193 4.55 10.40 -14.99
CA GLU A 193 3.36 10.34 -14.12
C GLU A 193 3.27 11.50 -13.10
N GLN A 194 4.23 12.43 -13.13
CA GLN A 194 4.21 13.69 -12.34
C GLN A 194 3.79 14.93 -13.14
N VAL A 195 3.22 14.75 -14.34
CA VAL A 195 2.58 15.81 -15.15
C VAL A 195 1.09 15.53 -15.25
#